data_AF-A0A969Q389-F1
#
_entry.id   AF-A0A969Q389-F1
#
_cell.length_a   1.000
_cell.length_b   1.000
_cell.length_c   1.000
_cell.angle_alpha   90.00
_cell.angle_beta   90.00
_cell.angle_gamma   90.00
#
_symmetry.space_group_name_H-M   'P 1'
#
loop_
_entity.id
_entity.type
_entity.pdbx_description
1 polymer ?
#
loop_
_entity_poly.entity_id
_entity_poly.type
_entity_poly.pdbx_seq_one_letter_code
_entity_poly.pdbx_strand_id
1 'polypeptide(L)'
;MKFLLTFAPQWLFMVPGLFLLGVGVLGLGLLLPGDAQLGRITLGVHSLLYSAAFVLMGVQILSFAYLARLFGIREKFWPESGRVRAFSQWFSVETGSLLGLGLLICGAVTAFLAVNIWAGANYGAMKVESLMRLAIPSFLLANLGLQCVFTSFFAGLLGQPRSQ
;
A
#
# COMPACT_ATOMS: atom_id res chain seq x y z
N MET A 1 -27.81 -14.71 -1.05
CA MET A 1 -26.34 -14.56 -1.01
C MET A 1 -25.85 -13.12 -1.21
N LYS A 2 -26.54 -12.28 -1.98
CA LYS A 2 -26.30 -10.81 -2.02
C LYS A 2 -26.37 -10.14 -0.63
N PHE A 3 -27.26 -10.61 0.25
CA PHE A 3 -27.47 -10.02 1.59
C PHE A 3 -26.26 -10.17 2.55
N LEU A 4 -25.49 -11.26 2.49
CA LEU A 4 -24.28 -11.39 3.35
C LEU A 4 -23.14 -10.48 2.88
N LEU A 5 -23.03 -10.22 1.57
CA LEU A 5 -22.10 -9.23 1.00
C LEU A 5 -22.55 -7.78 1.28
N THR A 6 -23.87 -7.54 1.36
CA THR A 6 -24.43 -6.23 1.73
C THR A 6 -24.34 -5.95 3.23
N PHE A 7 -24.43 -6.97 4.10
CA PHE A 7 -24.44 -6.82 5.56
C PHE A 7 -23.10 -7.16 6.25
N ALA A 8 -22.08 -7.67 5.56
CA ALA A 8 -20.75 -7.85 6.14
C ALA A 8 -19.60 -7.51 5.16
N PRO A 9 -19.58 -6.32 4.53
CA PRO A 9 -18.54 -5.96 3.55
C PRO A 9 -17.15 -5.82 4.18
N GLN A 10 -17.07 -5.46 5.47
CA GLN A 10 -15.83 -4.96 6.07
C GLN A 10 -14.86 -6.04 6.56
N TRP A 11 -15.35 -7.14 7.16
CA TRP A 11 -14.47 -8.25 7.58
C TRP A 11 -13.96 -9.06 6.38
N LEU A 12 -14.80 -9.19 5.35
CA LEU A 12 -14.47 -9.97 4.17
C LEU A 12 -13.32 -9.35 3.36
N PHE A 13 -13.21 -8.01 3.32
CA PHE A 13 -12.09 -7.34 2.65
C PHE A 13 -10.91 -7.04 3.60
N MET A 14 -11.14 -6.71 4.88
CA MET A 14 -10.04 -6.43 5.81
C MET A 14 -9.13 -7.64 6.04
N VAL A 15 -9.69 -8.83 6.25
CA VAL A 15 -8.90 -10.04 6.52
C VAL A 15 -7.95 -10.39 5.37
N PRO A 16 -8.40 -10.54 4.11
CA PRO A 16 -7.49 -10.83 3.00
C PRO A 16 -6.52 -9.67 2.72
N GLY A 17 -6.96 -8.41 2.87
CA GLY A 17 -6.08 -7.25 2.72
C GLY A 17 -4.94 -7.25 3.75
N LEU A 18 -5.25 -7.52 5.02
CA LEU A 18 -4.26 -7.57 6.10
C LEU A 18 -3.34 -8.79 5.97
N PHE A 19 -3.88 -9.93 5.53
CA PHE A 19 -3.10 -11.13 5.24
C PHE A 19 -2.08 -10.89 4.12
N LEU A 20 -2.53 -10.34 2.98
CA LEU A 20 -1.64 -10.01 1.85
C LEU A 20 -0.59 -8.98 2.26
N LEU A 21 -0.99 -7.95 3.00
CA LEU A 21 -0.06 -6.95 3.51
C LEU A 21 0.99 -7.58 4.42
N GLY A 22 0.59 -8.43 5.37
CA GLY A 22 1.49 -9.11 6.28
C GLY A 22 2.48 -10.02 5.56
N VAL A 23 1.99 -10.86 4.66
CA VAL A 23 2.85 -11.75 3.84
C VAL A 23 3.81 -10.94 2.97
N GLY A 24 3.33 -9.88 2.32
CA GLY A 24 4.13 -9.01 1.48
C GLY A 24 5.24 -8.28 2.25
N VAL A 25 4.91 -7.72 3.42
CA VAL A 25 5.88 -7.02 4.29
C VAL A 25 6.93 -7.98 4.83
N LEU A 26 6.52 -9.18 5.27
CA LEU A 26 7.46 -10.22 5.71
C LEU A 26 8.38 -10.64 4.55
N GLY A 27 7.83 -10.85 3.36
CA GLY A 27 8.60 -11.17 2.16
C GLY A 27 9.61 -10.07 1.81
N LEU A 28 9.21 -8.81 1.79
CA LEU A 28 10.12 -7.68 1.58
C LEU A 28 11.24 -7.64 2.64
N GLY A 29 10.90 -7.78 3.92
CA GLY A 29 11.88 -7.74 5.00
C GLY A 29 12.92 -8.87 4.92
N LEU A 30 12.51 -10.05 4.48
CA LEU A 30 13.40 -11.21 4.33
C LEU A 30 14.24 -11.15 3.04
N LEU A 31 13.71 -10.59 1.95
CA LEU A 31 14.30 -10.65 0.61
C LEU A 31 15.07 -9.38 0.21
N LEU A 32 14.86 -8.26 0.91
CA LEU A 32 15.61 -7.02 0.68
C LEU A 32 17.12 -7.17 0.97
N PRO A 33 17.56 -7.79 2.09
CA PRO A 33 18.98 -7.91 2.43
C PRO A 33 19.76 -8.85 1.51
N GLY A 34 19.09 -9.84 0.89
CA GLY A 34 19.72 -10.87 0.08
C GLY A 34 18.73 -11.95 -0.35
N ASP A 35 19.22 -12.95 -1.10
CA ASP A 35 18.42 -14.13 -1.42
C ASP A 35 18.16 -14.96 -0.15
N ALA A 36 16.90 -15.34 0.06
CA ALA A 36 16.53 -16.21 1.16
C ALA A 36 16.50 -17.67 0.67
N GLN A 37 17.25 -18.54 1.34
CA GLN A 37 17.20 -19.99 1.07
C GLN A 37 16.11 -20.62 1.93
N LEU A 38 15.07 -21.15 1.28
CA LEU A 38 14.02 -21.93 1.92
C LEU A 38 14.24 -23.41 1.57
N GLY A 39 15.08 -24.08 2.35
CA GLY A 39 15.48 -25.46 2.09
C GLY A 39 16.25 -25.59 0.77
N ARG A 40 15.61 -26.15 -0.26
CA ARG A 40 16.19 -26.32 -1.61
C ARG A 40 15.80 -25.21 -2.60
N ILE A 41 14.93 -24.27 -2.22
CA ILE A 41 14.43 -23.21 -3.09
C ILE A 41 15.12 -21.90 -2.73
N THR A 42 15.73 -21.23 -3.71
CA THR A 42 16.29 -19.88 -3.55
C THR A 42 15.24 -18.84 -3.90
N LEU A 43 14.75 -18.12 -2.91
CA LEU A 43 13.88 -16.97 -3.10
C LEU A 43 14.73 -15.75 -3.39
N GLY A 44 14.60 -15.23 -4.62
CA GLY A 44 15.35 -14.06 -5.05
C GLY A 44 14.47 -12.91 -5.52
N VAL A 45 14.95 -12.16 -6.50
CA VAL A 45 14.33 -10.91 -6.96
C VAL A 45 12.90 -11.10 -7.48
N HIS A 46 12.59 -12.26 -8.08
CA HIS A 46 11.24 -12.56 -8.54
C HIS A 46 10.27 -12.68 -7.35
N SER A 47 10.68 -13.36 -6.28
CA SER A 47 9.92 -13.45 -5.03
C SER A 47 9.79 -12.08 -4.34
N LEU A 48 10.80 -11.21 -4.46
CA LEU A 48 10.76 -9.84 -3.97
C LEU A 48 9.70 -9.02 -4.72
N LEU A 49 9.61 -9.18 -6.05
CA LEU A 49 8.59 -8.54 -6.88
C LEU A 49 7.18 -8.97 -6.47
N TYR A 50 6.94 -10.27 -6.27
CA TYR A 50 5.65 -10.76 -5.77
C TYR A 50 5.33 -10.26 -4.36
N SER A 51 6.33 -10.17 -3.49
CA SER A 51 6.15 -9.60 -2.14
C SER A 51 5.72 -8.14 -2.20
N ALA A 52 6.34 -7.33 -3.06
CA ALA A 52 5.94 -5.95 -3.30
C ALA A 52 4.50 -5.86 -3.87
N ALA A 53 4.15 -6.75 -4.80
CA ALA A 53 2.80 -6.83 -5.35
C ALA A 53 1.76 -7.16 -4.28
N PHE A 54 2.04 -8.09 -3.36
CA PHE A 54 1.15 -8.42 -2.25
C PHE A 54 0.98 -7.25 -1.27
N VAL A 55 2.03 -6.48 -0.99
CA VAL A 55 1.89 -5.23 -0.22
C VAL A 55 0.94 -4.28 -0.93
N LEU A 56 1.17 -4.03 -2.22
CA LEU A 56 0.36 -3.10 -3.00
C LEU A 56 -1.11 -3.52 -3.04
N MET A 57 -1.40 -4.80 -3.32
CA MET A 57 -2.75 -5.35 -3.30
C MET A 57 -3.38 -5.28 -1.89
N GLY A 58 -2.62 -5.62 -0.85
CA GLY A 58 -3.07 -5.56 0.53
C GLY A 58 -3.49 -4.15 0.94
N VAL A 59 -2.66 -3.15 0.66
CA VAL A 59 -2.99 -1.74 0.91
C VAL A 59 -4.19 -1.31 0.05
N GLN A 60 -4.28 -1.72 -1.22
CA GLN A 60 -5.42 -1.42 -2.09
C GLN A 60 -6.75 -1.93 -1.53
N ILE A 61 -6.80 -3.18 -1.09
CA ILE A 61 -7.99 -3.76 -0.49
C ILE A 61 -8.34 -3.04 0.83
N LEU A 62 -7.35 -2.72 1.66
CA LEU A 62 -7.56 -2.01 2.92
C LEU A 62 -8.06 -0.57 2.70
N SER A 63 -7.51 0.15 1.72
CA SER A 63 -8.01 1.48 1.30
C SER A 63 -9.48 1.40 0.89
N PHE A 64 -9.85 0.42 0.06
CA PHE A 64 -11.26 0.24 -0.33
C PHE A 64 -12.16 -0.10 0.85
N ALA A 65 -11.73 -0.99 1.75
CA ALA A 65 -12.48 -1.33 2.96
C ALA A 65 -12.71 -0.10 3.86
N TYR A 66 -11.69 0.76 3.99
CA TYR A 66 -11.78 2.01 4.74
C TYR A 66 -12.79 2.97 4.10
N LEU A 67 -12.70 3.22 2.79
CA LEU A 67 -13.60 4.13 2.08
C LEU A 67 -15.05 3.61 2.08
N ALA A 68 -15.26 2.31 1.90
CA ALA A 68 -16.57 1.69 1.98
C ALA A 68 -17.19 1.86 3.39
N ARG A 69 -16.37 1.81 4.44
CA ARG A 69 -16.80 2.04 5.81
C ARG A 69 -17.23 3.48 6.05
N LEU A 70 -16.46 4.46 5.57
CA LEU A 70 -16.82 5.87 5.64
C LEU A 70 -18.14 6.15 4.92
N PHE A 71 -18.33 5.57 3.73
CA PHE A 71 -19.58 5.68 2.99
C PHE A 71 -20.78 5.08 3.75
N GLY A 72 -20.62 3.88 4.31
CA GLY A 72 -21.68 3.22 5.08
C GLY A 72 -22.09 3.97 6.36
N ILE A 73 -21.15 4.65 7.01
CA ILE A 73 -21.43 5.52 8.15
C ILE A 73 -22.21 6.76 7.71
N ARG A 74 -21.80 7.39 6.60
CA ARG A 74 -22.47 8.58 6.04
C ARG A 74 -23.93 8.33 5.67
N GLU A 75 -24.21 7.18 5.07
CA GLU A 75 -25.57 6.75 4.69
C GLU A 75 -26.37 6.16 5.88
N LYS A 76 -25.83 6.22 7.10
CA LYS A 76 -26.46 5.71 8.34
C LYS A 76 -26.81 4.22 8.32
N PHE A 77 -26.19 3.42 7.45
CA PHE A 77 -26.38 1.97 7.44
C PHE A 77 -25.77 1.29 8.67
N TRP A 78 -24.80 1.92 9.33
CA TRP A 78 -24.04 1.36 10.45
C TRP A 78 -23.85 2.38 11.58
N PRO A 79 -23.99 2.00 12.86
CA PRO A 79 -23.66 2.88 13.98
C PRO A 79 -22.15 3.15 14.03
N GLU A 80 -21.76 4.40 14.29
CA GLU A 80 -20.36 4.77 14.52
C GLU A 80 -19.80 4.05 15.75
N SER A 81 -18.90 3.10 15.55
CA SER A 81 -18.09 2.58 16.66
C SER A 81 -16.93 3.54 16.97
N GLY A 82 -16.65 3.82 18.24
CA GLY A 82 -15.65 4.84 18.66
C GLY A 82 -14.24 4.66 18.08
N ARG A 83 -13.81 3.42 17.79
CA ARG A 83 -12.52 3.12 17.12
C ARG A 83 -12.44 3.68 15.70
N VAL A 84 -13.57 3.73 15.00
CA VAL A 84 -13.62 4.24 13.61
C VAL A 84 -13.57 5.74 13.59
N ARG A 85 -14.28 6.37 14.53
CA ARG A 85 -14.25 7.80 14.70
C ARG A 85 -12.83 8.28 15.03
N ALA A 86 -12.14 7.60 15.94
CA ALA A 86 -10.74 7.89 16.25
C ALA A 86 -9.82 7.72 15.02
N PHE A 87 -9.95 6.62 14.27
CA PHE A 87 -9.14 6.41 13.07
C PHE A 87 -9.45 7.40 11.95
N SER A 88 -10.72 7.75 11.74
CA SER A 88 -11.15 8.73 10.74
C SER A 88 -10.71 10.16 11.10
N GLN A 89 -10.60 10.49 12.38
CA GLN A 89 -10.07 11.77 12.84
C GLN A 89 -8.56 11.87 12.66
N TRP A 90 -7.84 10.75 12.85
CA TRP A 90 -6.40 10.69 12.65
C TRP A 90 -6.02 10.63 11.16
N PHE A 91 -6.74 9.84 10.37
CA PHE A 91 -6.56 9.74 8.91
C PHE A 91 -7.34 10.84 8.18
N SER A 92 -6.96 12.09 8.47
CA SER A 92 -7.46 13.28 7.77
C SER A 92 -6.79 13.43 6.40
N VAL A 93 -7.39 14.25 5.53
CA VAL A 93 -6.85 14.63 4.22
C VAL A 93 -5.42 15.16 4.38
N GLU A 94 -5.20 16.03 5.37
CA GLU A 94 -3.90 16.64 5.62
C GLU A 94 -2.83 15.61 5.97
N THR A 95 -3.11 14.73 6.93
CA THR A 95 -2.16 13.71 7.40
C THR A 95 -1.89 12.66 6.31
N GLY A 96 -2.93 12.17 5.63
CA GLY A 96 -2.77 11.21 4.54
C GLY A 96 -2.05 11.80 3.33
N SER A 97 -2.29 13.08 3.01
CA SER A 97 -1.60 13.78 1.92
C SER A 97 -0.11 14.00 2.26
N LEU A 98 0.21 14.45 3.48
CA LEU A 98 1.60 14.61 3.93
C LEU A 98 2.37 13.28 3.93
N LEU A 99 1.78 12.21 4.47
CA LEU A 99 2.37 10.87 4.45
C LEU A 99 2.56 10.36 3.02
N GLY A 100 1.54 10.53 2.17
CA GLY A 100 1.58 10.11 0.78
C GLY A 100 2.63 10.86 -0.05
N LEU A 101 2.77 12.17 0.16
CA LEU A 101 3.83 12.99 -0.45
C LEU A 101 5.22 12.56 0.03
N GLY A 102 5.38 12.29 1.34
CA GLY A 102 6.63 11.78 1.87
C GLY A 102 7.05 10.46 1.20
N LEU A 103 6.11 9.51 1.07
CA LEU A 103 6.35 8.24 0.38
C LEU A 103 6.67 8.42 -1.11
N LEU A 104 5.98 9.35 -1.79
CA LEU A 104 6.27 9.69 -3.19
C LEU A 104 7.67 10.25 -3.37
N ILE A 105 8.08 11.18 -2.50
CA ILE A 105 9.43 11.75 -2.52
C ILE A 105 10.47 10.67 -2.25
N CYS A 106 10.28 9.83 -1.24
CA CYS A 106 11.18 8.71 -0.96
C CYS A 106 11.30 7.77 -2.17
N GLY A 107 10.18 7.38 -2.78
CA GLY A 107 10.17 6.53 -3.98
C GLY A 107 10.86 7.18 -5.18
N ALA A 108 10.65 8.49 -5.39
CA ALA A 108 11.30 9.24 -6.45
C ALA A 108 12.82 9.35 -6.23
N VAL A 109 13.27 9.60 -5.00
CA VAL A 109 14.70 9.65 -4.64
C VAL A 109 15.34 8.29 -4.88
N THR A 110 14.75 7.19 -4.40
CA THR A 110 15.32 5.85 -4.60
C THR A 110 15.30 5.43 -6.07
N ALA A 111 14.28 5.83 -6.85
CA ALA A 111 14.25 5.61 -8.29
C ALA A 111 15.36 6.39 -9.00
N PHE A 112 15.56 7.66 -8.64
CA PHE A 112 16.63 8.49 -9.18
C PHE A 112 18.00 7.90 -8.86
N LEU A 113 18.21 7.40 -7.64
CA LEU A 113 19.44 6.68 -7.27
C LEU A 113 19.64 5.43 -8.11
N ALA A 114 18.59 4.65 -8.36
CA ALA A 114 18.66 3.46 -9.22
C ALA A 114 19.11 3.81 -10.64
N VAL A 115 18.54 4.88 -11.22
CA VAL A 115 18.93 5.35 -12.55
C VAL A 115 20.37 5.88 -12.57
N ASN A 116 20.81 6.61 -11.55
CA ASN A 116 22.19 7.11 -11.48
C ASN A 116 23.22 5.98 -11.33
N ILE A 117 22.94 4.96 -10.50
CA ILE A 117 23.77 3.77 -10.39
C ILE A 117 23.87 3.08 -11.75
N TRP A 118 22.76 3.04 -12.49
CA TRP A 118 22.74 2.48 -13.84
C TRP A 118 23.52 3.30 -14.87
N ALA A 119 23.41 4.62 -14.83
CA ALA A 119 24.18 5.52 -15.68
C ALA A 119 25.69 5.44 -15.40
N GLY A 120 26.10 5.33 -14.12
CA GLY A 120 27.50 5.20 -13.72
C GLY A 120 28.17 3.90 -14.19
N ALA A 121 27.38 2.87 -14.51
CA ALA A 121 27.87 1.63 -15.10
C ALA A 121 27.95 1.66 -16.63
N ASN A 122 27.93 2.84 -17.26
CA ASN A 122 27.88 3.05 -18.72
C ASN A 122 26.69 2.36 -19.40
N TYR A 123 25.57 2.17 -18.68
CA TYR A 123 24.44 1.35 -19.13
C TYR A 123 24.84 -0.09 -19.51
N GLY A 124 26.03 -0.53 -19.07
CA GLY A 124 26.57 -1.85 -19.35
C GLY A 124 25.78 -2.96 -18.65
N ALA A 125 26.18 -4.21 -18.90
CA ALA A 125 25.58 -5.41 -18.30
C ALA A 125 25.86 -5.51 -16.78
N MET A 126 25.30 -4.59 -16.00
CA MET A 126 25.18 -4.79 -14.56
C MET A 126 24.35 -6.03 -14.28
N LYS A 127 24.59 -6.65 -13.12
CA LYS A 127 23.71 -7.69 -12.58
C LYS A 127 22.32 -7.08 -12.41
N VAL A 128 21.42 -7.37 -13.36
CA VAL A 128 20.04 -6.89 -13.43
C VAL A 128 19.32 -7.03 -12.09
N GLU A 129 19.63 -8.09 -11.35
CA GLU A 129 19.13 -8.34 -10.00
C GLU A 129 19.39 -7.22 -8.99
N SER A 130 20.58 -6.61 -9.01
CA SER A 130 20.92 -5.53 -8.05
C SER A 130 20.14 -4.26 -8.35
N LEU A 131 19.94 -3.94 -9.63
CA LEU A 131 19.11 -2.80 -10.04
C LEU A 131 17.64 -3.02 -9.67
N MET A 132 17.11 -4.23 -9.90
CA MET A 132 15.74 -4.58 -9.56
C MET A 132 15.48 -4.52 -8.04
N ARG A 133 16.46 -4.88 -7.20
CA ARG A 133 16.34 -4.77 -5.73
C ARG A 133 16.16 -3.33 -5.25
N LEU A 134 16.61 -2.34 -6.01
CA LEU A 134 16.38 -0.92 -5.70
C LEU A 134 15.13 -0.40 -6.43
N ALA A 135 14.90 -0.81 -7.67
CA ALA A 135 13.77 -0.37 -8.48
C ALA A 135 12.41 -0.85 -7.92
N ILE A 136 12.32 -2.11 -7.45
CA ILE A 136 11.07 -2.68 -6.93
C ILE A 136 10.56 -1.90 -5.71
N PRO A 137 11.37 -1.66 -4.64
CA PRO A 137 10.93 -0.85 -3.52
C PRO A 137 10.64 0.61 -3.88
N SER A 138 11.40 1.19 -4.81
CA SER A 138 11.16 2.54 -5.30
C SER A 138 9.78 2.69 -5.93
N PHE A 139 9.44 1.75 -6.82
CA PHE A 139 8.14 1.71 -7.47
C PHE A 139 7.01 1.46 -6.45
N LEU A 140 7.23 0.54 -5.51
CA LEU A 140 6.27 0.26 -4.44
C LEU A 140 5.99 1.51 -3.60
N LEU A 141 7.03 2.21 -3.12
CA LEU A 141 6.90 3.42 -2.30
C LEU A 141 6.16 4.53 -3.06
N ALA A 142 6.50 4.75 -4.33
CA ALA A 142 5.83 5.74 -5.17
C ALA A 142 4.33 5.43 -5.33
N ASN A 143 3.98 4.17 -5.61
CA ASN A 143 2.57 3.76 -5.73
C ASN A 143 1.82 3.86 -4.41
N LEU A 144 2.41 3.43 -3.29
CA LEU A 144 1.80 3.55 -1.97
C LEU A 144 1.58 5.02 -1.60
N GLY A 145 2.53 5.89 -1.91
CA GLY A 145 2.39 7.33 -1.72
C GLY A 145 1.24 7.90 -2.52
N LEU A 146 1.18 7.61 -3.82
CA LEU A 146 0.09 8.04 -4.70
C LEU A 146 -1.28 7.55 -4.20
N GLN A 147 -1.37 6.27 -3.88
CA GLN A 147 -2.59 5.65 -3.39
C GLN A 147 -3.03 6.27 -2.05
N CYS A 148 -2.09 6.57 -1.15
CA CYS A 148 -2.37 7.23 0.13
C CYS A 148 -2.97 8.63 -0.09
N VAL A 149 -2.38 9.43 -0.98
CA VAL A 149 -2.91 10.75 -1.37
C VAL A 149 -4.34 10.63 -1.91
N PHE A 150 -4.59 9.76 -2.89
CA PHE A 150 -5.93 9.61 -3.46
C PHE A 150 -6.95 9.10 -2.44
N THR A 151 -6.55 8.15 -1.59
CA THR A 151 -7.42 7.61 -0.54
C THR A 151 -7.78 8.69 0.48
N SER A 152 -6.82 9.53 0.89
CA SER A 152 -7.06 10.59 1.86
C SER A 152 -7.98 11.68 1.29
N PHE A 153 -7.78 12.10 0.04
CA PHE A 153 -8.69 13.02 -0.64
C PHE A 153 -10.12 12.48 -0.73
N PHE A 154 -10.28 11.22 -1.15
CA PHE A 154 -11.61 10.61 -1.26
C PHE A 154 -12.29 10.46 0.10
N ALA A 155 -11.54 10.10 1.14
CA ALA A 155 -12.03 10.06 2.52
C ALA A 155 -12.51 11.45 3.00
N GLY A 156 -11.76 12.52 2.68
CA GLY A 156 -12.15 13.90 2.98
C GLY A 156 -13.45 14.34 2.32
N LEU A 157 -13.62 14.01 1.04
CA LEU A 157 -14.86 14.28 0.30
C LEU A 157 -16.07 13.56 0.93
N LEU A 158 -15.86 12.35 1.44
CA LEU A 158 -16.90 11.61 2.16
C LEU A 158 -17.20 12.21 3.54
N GLY A 159 -16.21 12.81 4.21
CA GLY A 159 -16.34 13.39 5.54
C GLY A 159 -16.93 14.80 5.60
N GLN A 160 -16.96 15.55 4.49
CA GLN A 160 -17.54 16.90 4.48
C GLN A 160 -19.06 16.87 4.80
N PRO A 161 -19.52 17.67 5.78
CA PRO A 161 -20.95 17.84 6.05
C PRO A 161 -21.64 18.38 4.79
N ARG A 162 -22.79 17.81 4.40
CA ARG A 162 -23.62 18.43 3.36
C ARG A 162 -24.00 19.82 3.85
N SER A 163 -23.54 20.86 3.16
CA SER A 163 -24.17 22.18 3.24
C SER A 163 -25.59 22.00 2.75
N GLN A 164 -26.55 22.00 3.68
CA GLN A 164 -27.96 22.20 3.36
C GLN A 164 -28.17 23.65 2.96
#